data_AF-A0A4U5NEJ0-F1
#
_entry.id   AF-A0A4U5NEJ0-F1
#
_cell.length_a   1.000
_cell.length_b   1.000
_cell.length_c   1.000
_cell.angle_alpha   90.00
_cell.angle_beta   90.00
_cell.angle_gamma   90.00
#
_symmetry.space_group_name_H-M   'P 1'
#
loop_
_entity.id
_entity.type
_entity.pdbx_description
1 polymer ?
#
loop_
_entity_poly.entity_id
_entity_poly.type
_entity_poly.pdbx_seq_one_letter_code
_entity_poly.pdbx_strand_id
1 'polypeptide(L)'
;MGRCCRAVPFWSVVATIATVMGTVLFCYLVDKGIHGFLFQLGAFSTTISQTKWHWEIVLVGLLTSVLAILFLFIGMRSTLLSEYEEKFDSHRCCTLNLTVHPALMYFATLLGYVTVLVWIVLLCFAVTLAVLYMIFIGVMYTFCATIDNQCFDLSVLLPAIVKYVSNNKIDLTFCKDKKDAICQREHNQALVFLVAVVCGFVALIGLIHFLMCFSANLARMRLLRKARKGEHIAMNHGTVDSNSFIMTNMDK
;
A
#
# COMPACT_ATOMS: atom_id res chain seq x y z
N MET A 1 -21.46 -20.40 25.03
CA MET A 1 -20.76 -19.10 25.03
C MET A 1 -21.10 -18.37 23.73
N GLY A 2 -22.01 -17.40 23.82
CA GLY A 2 -22.46 -16.63 22.66
C GLY A 2 -21.49 -15.50 22.31
N ARG A 3 -21.00 -15.51 21.05
CA ARG A 3 -20.47 -14.35 20.32
C ARG A 3 -20.27 -14.70 18.82
N CYS A 4 -21.25 -15.35 18.17
CA CYS A 4 -21.15 -15.88 16.79
C CYS A 4 -21.87 -15.05 15.71
N CYS A 5 -22.25 -13.79 15.98
CA CYS A 5 -23.00 -12.99 14.98
C CYS A 5 -22.55 -11.52 14.89
N ARG A 6 -21.34 -11.17 15.33
CA ARG A 6 -20.94 -9.74 15.37
C ARG A 6 -19.51 -9.41 14.98
N ALA A 7 -18.81 -10.33 14.32
CA ALA A 7 -17.53 -10.01 13.72
C ALA A 7 -17.71 -9.83 12.21
N VAL A 8 -18.19 -8.65 11.78
CA VAL A 8 -17.52 -8.02 10.64
C VAL A 8 -16.03 -8.15 10.97
N PRO A 9 -15.13 -8.60 10.06
CA PRO A 9 -13.71 -8.62 10.36
C PRO A 9 -13.30 -7.17 10.60
N PHE A 10 -13.41 -6.74 11.85
CA PHE A 10 -13.21 -5.38 12.32
C PHE A 10 -11.84 -4.92 11.86
N TRP A 11 -10.89 -5.85 11.89
CA TRP A 11 -9.55 -5.72 11.35
C TRP A 11 -9.49 -5.45 9.84
N SER A 12 -10.33 -6.06 9.00
CA SER A 12 -10.38 -5.73 7.57
C SER A 12 -10.97 -4.34 7.32
N VAL A 13 -11.96 -3.92 8.11
CA VAL A 13 -12.51 -2.56 8.02
C VAL A 13 -11.46 -1.53 8.44
N VAL A 14 -10.79 -1.76 9.58
CA VAL A 14 -9.69 -0.91 10.07
C VAL A 14 -8.54 -0.86 9.04
N ALA A 15 -8.17 -2.01 8.46
CA ALA A 15 -7.17 -2.07 7.40
C ALA A 15 -7.59 -1.25 6.17
N THR A 16 -8.86 -1.30 5.77
CA THR A 16 -9.39 -0.49 4.66
C THR A 16 -9.28 0.99 4.96
N ILE A 17 -9.70 1.42 6.15
CA ILE A 17 -9.64 2.83 6.57
C ILE A 17 -8.18 3.30 6.58
N ALA A 18 -7.29 2.52 7.19
CA ALA A 18 -5.86 2.83 7.25
C ALA A 18 -5.23 2.91 5.85
N THR A 19 -5.51 1.96 4.97
CA THR A 19 -5.00 1.97 3.59
C THR A 19 -5.55 3.14 2.80
N VAL A 20 -6.87 3.36 2.76
CA VAL A 20 -7.47 4.44 1.97
C VAL A 20 -7.05 5.81 2.49
N MET A 21 -7.15 6.07 3.80
CA MET A 21 -6.72 7.36 4.35
C MET A 21 -5.22 7.57 4.19
N GLY A 22 -4.40 6.56 4.50
CA GLY A 22 -2.95 6.62 4.36
C GLY A 22 -2.54 6.91 2.91
N THR A 23 -3.16 6.23 1.94
CA THR A 23 -2.89 6.43 0.51
C THR A 23 -3.32 7.83 0.05
N VAL A 24 -4.54 8.27 0.35
CA VAL A 24 -5.03 9.59 -0.10
C VAL A 24 -4.16 10.71 0.48
N LEU A 25 -3.85 10.65 1.78
CA LEU A 25 -2.98 11.63 2.42
C LEU A 25 -1.55 11.56 1.88
N PHE A 26 -0.99 10.36 1.67
CA PHE A 26 0.32 10.19 1.06
C PHE A 26 0.39 10.82 -0.33
N CYS A 27 -0.55 10.50 -1.22
CA CYS A 27 -0.60 11.06 -2.57
C CYS A 27 -0.71 12.58 -2.57
N TYR A 28 -1.60 13.13 -1.75
CA TYR A 28 -1.78 14.58 -1.61
C TYR A 28 -0.50 15.28 -1.12
N LEU A 29 0.14 14.75 -0.07
CA LEU A 29 1.32 15.35 0.53
C LEU A 29 2.57 15.20 -0.35
N VAL A 30 2.73 14.07 -1.05
CA VAL A 30 3.82 13.87 -2.01
C VAL A 30 3.67 14.81 -3.20
N ASP A 31 2.46 14.96 -3.76
CA ASP A 31 2.20 15.91 -4.84
C ASP A 31 2.52 17.35 -4.41
N LYS A 32 2.02 17.76 -3.25
CA LYS A 32 2.32 19.07 -2.65
C LYS A 32 3.82 19.26 -2.39
N GLY A 33 4.49 18.25 -1.84
CA GLY A 33 5.91 18.28 -1.50
C GLY A 33 6.80 18.37 -2.74
N ILE A 34 6.50 17.56 -3.77
CA ILE A 34 7.22 17.59 -5.06
C ILE A 34 7.00 18.93 -5.75
N HIS A 35 5.76 19.44 -5.81
CA HIS A 35 5.49 20.73 -6.41
C HIS A 35 6.22 21.87 -5.69
N GLY A 36 6.20 21.88 -4.35
CA GLY A 36 6.94 22.85 -3.55
C GLY A 36 8.46 22.75 -3.74
N PHE A 37 9.01 21.53 -3.80
CA PHE A 37 10.42 21.31 -4.06
C PHE A 37 10.83 21.74 -5.48
N LEU A 38 10.04 21.39 -6.49
CA LEU A 38 10.28 21.81 -7.89
C LEU A 38 10.12 23.32 -8.07
N PHE A 39 9.24 23.98 -7.32
CA PHE A 39 9.12 25.44 -7.32
C PHE A 39 10.39 26.09 -6.74
N GLN A 40 10.91 25.56 -5.62
CA GLN A 40 12.19 26.00 -5.04
C GLN A 40 13.37 25.76 -5.99
N LEU A 41 13.38 24.62 -6.71
CA LEU A 41 14.37 24.33 -7.74
C LEU A 41 14.17 25.13 -9.02
N GLY A 42 12.94 25.56 -9.32
CA GLY A 42 12.58 26.38 -10.48
C GLY A 42 13.25 27.74 -10.49
N ALA A 43 13.70 28.22 -9.32
CA ALA A 43 14.59 29.37 -9.20
C ALA A 43 15.96 29.17 -9.89
N PHE A 44 16.38 27.91 -10.09
CA PHE A 44 17.64 27.52 -10.71
C PHE A 44 17.48 26.98 -12.15
N SER A 45 16.32 26.43 -12.51
CA SER A 45 16.09 25.92 -13.87
C SER A 45 14.61 25.92 -14.22
N THR A 46 14.22 26.72 -15.21
CA THR A 46 12.85 26.80 -15.72
C THR A 46 12.36 25.48 -16.31
N THR A 47 13.24 24.67 -16.91
CA THR A 47 12.93 23.36 -17.50
C THR A 47 12.45 22.33 -16.46
N ILE A 48 13.04 22.34 -15.25
CA ILE A 48 12.69 21.37 -14.20
C ILE A 48 11.30 21.68 -13.59
N SER A 49 10.94 22.97 -13.51
CA SER A 49 9.66 23.41 -12.92
C SER A 49 8.42 23.01 -13.72
N GLN A 50 8.56 22.69 -15.01
CA GLN A 50 7.42 22.36 -15.88
C GLN A 50 7.04 20.87 -15.86
N THR A 51 7.76 20.03 -15.13
CA THR A 51 7.44 18.59 -15.04
C THR A 51 6.18 18.36 -14.20
N LYS A 52 5.15 17.76 -14.80
CA LYS A 52 3.84 17.52 -14.16
C LYS A 52 3.69 16.04 -13.80
N TRP A 53 3.88 15.70 -12.53
CA TRP A 53 3.74 14.33 -12.00
C TRP A 53 2.37 14.06 -11.37
N HIS A 54 1.52 15.09 -11.30
CA HIS A 54 0.24 15.08 -10.60
C HIS A 54 -0.67 13.90 -11.00
N TRP A 55 -0.86 13.69 -12.31
CA TRP A 55 -1.78 12.66 -12.79
C TRP A 55 -1.33 11.23 -12.45
N GLU A 56 -0.02 10.97 -12.45
CA GLU A 56 0.51 9.67 -12.09
C GLU A 56 0.29 9.36 -10.60
N ILE A 57 0.50 10.36 -9.74
CA ILE A 57 0.28 10.24 -8.28
C ILE A 57 -1.20 9.99 -7.98
N VAL A 58 -2.10 10.71 -8.67
CA VAL A 58 -3.56 10.55 -8.54
C VAL A 58 -3.99 9.16 -9.02
N LEU A 59 -3.46 8.67 -10.13
CA LEU A 59 -3.77 7.34 -10.67
C LEU A 59 -3.39 6.23 -9.69
N VAL A 60 -2.18 6.29 -9.12
CA VAL A 60 -1.71 5.32 -8.11
C VAL A 60 -2.59 5.34 -6.86
N GLY A 61 -2.98 6.54 -6.41
CA GLY A 61 -3.85 6.71 -5.25
C GLY A 61 -5.25 6.13 -5.46
N LEU A 62 -5.85 6.41 -6.63
CA LEU A 62 -7.16 5.89 -7.01
C LEU A 62 -7.13 4.36 -7.12
N LEU A 63 -6.13 3.81 -7.83
CA LEU A 63 -5.99 2.37 -8.03
C LEU A 63 -5.85 1.63 -6.70
N THR A 64 -4.98 2.12 -5.81
CA THR A 64 -4.79 1.51 -4.49
C THR A 64 -6.06 1.58 -3.64
N SER A 65 -6.78 2.70 -3.69
CA SER A 65 -8.03 2.86 -2.92
C SER A 65 -9.11 1.90 -3.39
N VAL A 66 -9.28 1.74 -4.71
CA VAL A 66 -10.20 0.76 -5.31
C VAL A 66 -9.80 -0.67 -4.92
N LEU A 67 -8.50 -1.00 -4.99
CA LEU A 67 -7.99 -2.30 -4.57
C LEU A 67 -8.27 -2.59 -3.09
N ALA A 68 -8.10 -1.61 -2.19
CA ALA A 68 -8.39 -1.76 -0.77
C ALA A 68 -9.88 -2.07 -0.52
N ILE A 69 -10.78 -1.40 -1.24
CA ILE A 69 -12.23 -1.66 -1.17
C ILE A 69 -12.56 -3.07 -1.71
N LEU A 70 -11.95 -3.48 -2.83
CA LEU A 70 -12.10 -4.83 -3.35
C LEU A 70 -11.60 -5.88 -2.36
N PHE A 71 -10.46 -5.63 -1.71
CA PHE A 71 -9.91 -6.50 -0.68
C PHE A 71 -10.83 -6.62 0.54
N LEU A 72 -11.49 -5.54 0.94
CA LEU A 72 -12.52 -5.58 1.98
C LEU A 72 -13.66 -6.50 1.60
N PHE A 73 -14.21 -6.37 0.39
CA PHE A 73 -15.30 -7.24 -0.09
C PHE A 73 -14.90 -8.70 -0.14
N ILE A 74 -13.71 -9.01 -0.68
CA ILE A 74 -13.19 -10.38 -0.74
C ILE A 74 -12.97 -10.93 0.69
N GLY A 75 -12.40 -10.11 1.59
CA GLY A 75 -12.19 -10.43 2.99
C GLY A 75 -13.49 -10.79 3.71
N MET A 76 -14.49 -9.91 3.65
CA MET A 76 -15.80 -10.14 4.27
C MET A 76 -16.47 -11.41 3.74
N ARG A 77 -16.46 -11.64 2.42
CA ARG A 77 -17.06 -12.84 1.82
C ARG A 77 -16.35 -14.11 2.28
N SER A 78 -15.03 -14.09 2.38
CA SER A 78 -14.24 -15.24 2.80
C SER A 78 -14.43 -15.60 4.28
N THR A 79 -14.55 -14.61 5.17
CA THR A 79 -14.79 -14.84 6.60
C THR A 79 -16.21 -15.36 6.87
N LEU A 80 -17.23 -14.79 6.22
CA LEU A 80 -18.62 -15.22 6.40
C LEU A 80 -18.82 -16.68 5.97
N LEU A 81 -18.20 -17.11 4.88
CA LEU A 81 -18.35 -18.49 4.39
C LEU A 81 -17.83 -19.53 5.40
N SER A 82 -16.77 -19.19 6.12
CA SER A 82 -16.09 -20.13 7.00
C SER A 82 -16.76 -20.34 8.36
N GLU A 83 -17.62 -19.40 8.79
CA GLU A 83 -18.40 -19.51 10.03
C GLU A 83 -19.70 -20.33 9.81
N TYR A 84 -20.24 -20.34 8.59
CA TYR A 84 -21.41 -21.15 8.23
C TYR A 84 -21.08 -22.63 8.02
N GLU A 85 -19.89 -22.97 7.51
CA GLU A 85 -19.51 -24.37 7.24
C GLU A 85 -19.28 -25.19 8.53
N GLU A 86 -18.86 -24.54 9.62
CA GLU A 86 -18.62 -25.19 10.92
C GLU A 86 -19.93 -25.45 11.70
N LYS A 87 -21.05 -24.86 11.27
CA LYS A 87 -22.35 -24.97 11.95
C LYS A 87 -23.38 -25.84 11.22
N PHE A 88 -23.05 -26.33 10.02
CA PHE A 88 -23.94 -27.16 9.22
C PHE A 88 -23.59 -28.65 9.36
N ASP A 89 -23.88 -29.17 10.55
CA ASP A 89 -24.35 -30.53 10.68
C ASP A 89 -25.88 -30.50 10.58
N SER A 90 -26.45 -31.41 9.81
CA SER A 90 -27.89 -31.61 9.57
C SER A 90 -28.62 -30.65 8.61
N HIS A 91 -28.83 -31.16 7.39
CA HIS A 91 -30.01 -31.01 6.54
C HIS A 91 -30.74 -29.64 6.48
N ARG A 92 -30.69 -29.03 5.28
CA ARG A 92 -31.48 -27.87 4.80
C ARG A 92 -30.88 -26.49 5.13
N CYS A 93 -30.19 -25.92 4.16
CA CYS A 93 -30.67 -24.67 3.58
C CYS A 93 -30.23 -24.54 2.12
N CYS A 94 -31.25 -24.47 1.27
CA CYS A 94 -31.19 -24.01 -0.09
C CYS A 94 -30.59 -22.60 -0.18
N THR A 95 -29.87 -22.38 -1.29
CA THR A 95 -29.89 -21.14 -2.08
C THR A 95 -29.30 -19.87 -1.47
N LEU A 96 -28.03 -19.94 -1.08
CA LEU A 96 -27.12 -18.83 -1.33
C LEU A 96 -25.74 -19.42 -1.62
N ASN A 97 -25.62 -19.98 -2.82
CA ASN A 97 -24.34 -20.41 -3.41
C ASN A 97 -23.48 -19.16 -3.67
N LEU A 98 -22.94 -18.59 -2.60
CA LEU A 98 -21.95 -17.53 -2.62
C LEU A 98 -20.58 -18.13 -2.25
N THR A 99 -20.27 -19.26 -2.87
CA THR A 99 -18.97 -19.92 -2.77
C THR A 99 -17.90 -18.98 -3.31
N VAL A 100 -17.07 -18.42 -2.42
CA VAL A 100 -15.83 -17.75 -2.85
C VAL A 100 -14.98 -18.81 -3.52
N HIS A 101 -14.86 -18.72 -4.85
CA HIS A 101 -14.13 -19.72 -5.60
C HIS A 101 -12.68 -19.73 -5.11
N PRO A 102 -12.06 -20.91 -4.91
CA PRO A 102 -10.71 -21.00 -4.37
C PRO A 102 -9.70 -20.16 -5.15
N ALA A 103 -9.85 -20.14 -6.48
CA ALA A 103 -9.03 -19.37 -7.40
C ALA A 103 -9.08 -17.85 -7.09
N LEU A 104 -10.24 -17.33 -6.69
CA LEU A 104 -10.39 -15.90 -6.37
C LEU A 104 -9.55 -15.50 -5.14
N MET A 105 -9.48 -16.36 -4.13
CA MET A 105 -8.66 -16.10 -2.94
C MET A 105 -7.16 -16.24 -3.21
N TYR A 106 -6.76 -17.19 -4.05
CA TYR A 106 -5.38 -17.26 -4.54
C TYR A 106 -5.01 -15.99 -5.30
N PHE A 107 -5.88 -15.54 -6.20
CA PHE A 107 -5.69 -14.32 -6.97
C PHE A 107 -5.62 -13.08 -6.07
N ALA A 108 -6.54 -12.94 -5.11
CA ALA A 108 -6.53 -11.84 -4.14
C ALA A 108 -5.26 -11.82 -3.28
N THR A 109 -4.77 -12.99 -2.87
CA THR A 109 -3.51 -13.11 -2.12
C THR A 109 -2.31 -12.70 -2.98
N LEU A 110 -2.24 -13.18 -4.23
CA LEU A 110 -1.18 -12.81 -5.18
C LEU A 110 -1.19 -11.31 -5.47
N LEU A 111 -2.37 -10.75 -5.75
CA LEU A 111 -2.56 -9.32 -5.99
C LEU A 111 -2.18 -8.49 -4.76
N GLY A 112 -2.48 -8.98 -3.56
CA GLY A 112 -2.04 -8.38 -2.30
C GLY A 112 -0.52 -8.32 -2.17
N TYR A 113 0.20 -9.41 -2.47
CA TYR A 113 1.67 -9.42 -2.48
C TYR A 113 2.24 -8.39 -3.47
N VAL A 114 1.73 -8.36 -4.71
CA VAL A 114 2.18 -7.41 -5.73
C VAL A 114 1.94 -5.97 -5.27
N THR A 115 0.75 -5.69 -4.73
CA THR A 115 0.39 -4.35 -4.23
C THR A 115 1.31 -3.91 -3.10
N VAL A 116 1.62 -4.80 -2.15
CA VAL A 116 2.57 -4.51 -1.06
C VAL A 116 3.97 -4.22 -1.60
N LEU A 117 4.48 -5.01 -2.55
CA LEU A 117 5.80 -4.79 -3.14
C LEU A 117 5.89 -3.45 -3.87
N VAL A 118 4.86 -3.09 -4.66
CA VAL A 118 4.78 -1.78 -5.32
C VAL A 118 4.81 -0.65 -4.28
N TRP A 119 4.05 -0.79 -3.19
CA TRP A 119 4.03 0.21 -2.11
C TRP A 119 5.37 0.35 -1.38
N ILE A 120 6.11 -0.74 -1.17
CA ILE A 120 7.46 -0.68 -0.61
C ILE A 120 8.38 0.14 -1.51
N VAL A 121 8.35 -0.09 -2.83
CA VAL A 121 9.16 0.67 -3.79
C VAL A 121 8.80 2.16 -3.77
N LEU A 122 7.49 2.48 -3.76
CA LEU A 122 7.02 3.86 -3.66
C LEU A 122 7.47 4.54 -2.36
N LEU A 123 7.41 3.82 -1.23
CA LEU A 123 7.83 4.35 0.06
C LEU A 123 9.34 4.59 0.11
N CYS A 124 10.14 3.67 -0.43
CA CYS A 124 11.59 3.86 -0.57
C CYS A 124 11.93 5.11 -1.40
N PHE A 125 11.23 5.31 -2.52
CA PHE A 125 11.40 6.52 -3.34
C PHE A 125 11.01 7.79 -2.57
N ALA A 126 9.86 7.78 -1.87
CA ALA A 126 9.41 8.92 -1.07
C ALA A 126 10.37 9.25 0.08
N VAL A 127 10.91 8.25 0.77
CA VAL A 127 11.94 8.44 1.81
C VAL A 127 13.21 9.03 1.21
N THR A 128 13.63 8.56 0.03
CA THR A 128 14.81 9.09 -0.66
C THR A 128 14.62 10.57 -1.01
N LEU A 129 13.47 10.95 -1.56
CA LEU A 129 13.12 12.35 -1.83
C LEU A 129 13.07 13.19 -0.56
N ALA A 130 12.50 12.67 0.53
CA ALA A 130 12.45 13.36 1.82
C ALA A 130 13.87 13.63 2.35
N VAL A 131 14.76 12.64 2.29
CA VAL A 131 16.16 12.80 2.73
C VAL A 131 16.89 13.84 1.86
N LEU A 132 16.74 13.77 0.53
CA LEU A 132 17.33 14.76 -0.38
C LEU A 132 16.82 16.17 -0.07
N TYR A 133 15.52 16.32 0.19
CA TYR A 133 14.93 17.59 0.58
C TYR A 133 15.50 18.11 1.91
N MET A 134 15.63 17.23 2.92
CA MET A 134 16.18 17.59 4.23
C MET A 134 17.64 18.05 4.14
N ILE A 135 18.45 17.39 3.30
CA ILE A 135 19.82 17.82 3.02
C ILE A 135 19.80 19.18 2.32
N PHE A 136 18.98 19.33 1.27
CA PHE A 136 18.86 20.58 0.52
C PHE A 136 18.49 21.75 1.42
N ILE A 137 17.43 21.65 2.21
CA ILE A 137 16.98 22.73 3.08
C ILE A 137 17.98 22.99 4.21
N GLY A 138 18.62 21.96 4.75
CA GLY A 138 19.67 22.11 5.77
C GLY A 138 20.86 22.92 5.26
N VAL A 139 21.32 22.60 4.04
CA VAL A 139 22.36 23.36 3.34
C VAL A 139 21.92 24.81 3.12
N MET A 140 20.69 25.04 2.63
CA MET A 140 20.17 26.40 2.43
C MET A 140 20.10 27.20 3.73
N TYR A 141 19.65 26.63 4.84
CA TYR A 141 19.61 27.32 6.14
C TYR A 141 21.00 27.72 6.65
N THR A 142 22.02 26.86 6.48
CA THR A 142 23.40 27.21 6.86
C THR A 142 23.95 28.40 6.05
N PHE A 143 23.54 28.52 4.78
CA PHE A 143 23.88 29.69 3.97
C PHE A 143 23.08 30.94 4.34
N CYS A 144 21.79 30.81 4.67
CA CYS A 144 20.95 31.93 5.12
C CYS A 144 21.53 32.65 6.35
N ALA A 145 22.15 31.89 7.27
CA ALA A 145 22.75 32.41 8.51
C ALA A 145 24.13 33.06 8.31
N THR A 146 24.82 32.77 7.20
CA THR A 146 26.22 33.19 6.97
C THR A 146 26.33 34.45 6.10
N ILE A 147 25.30 34.79 5.32
CA ILE A 147 25.37 35.83 4.29
C ILE A 147 24.47 37.01 4.66
N ASP A 148 25.05 38.09 5.19
CA ASP A 148 24.27 39.20 5.72
C ASP A 148 23.92 40.29 4.69
N ASN A 149 24.71 40.55 3.63
CA ASN A 149 24.45 41.73 2.78
C ASN A 149 24.90 41.71 1.29
N GLN A 150 25.38 40.60 0.71
CA GLN A 150 25.82 40.59 -0.70
C GLN A 150 25.14 39.52 -1.55
N CYS A 151 24.91 39.83 -2.84
CA CYS A 151 24.39 38.87 -3.80
C CYS A 151 25.40 37.72 -3.97
N PHE A 152 24.97 36.49 -3.78
CA PHE A 152 25.86 35.32 -3.78
C PHE A 152 25.78 34.57 -5.10
N ASP A 153 26.91 34.34 -5.77
CA ASP A 153 26.98 33.55 -7.00
C ASP A 153 27.25 32.07 -6.67
N LEU A 154 26.23 31.22 -6.84
CA LEU A 154 26.30 29.78 -6.54
C LEU A 154 27.16 28.97 -7.54
N SER A 155 27.78 29.65 -8.51
CA SER A 155 28.80 29.11 -9.42
C SER A 155 29.88 28.28 -8.70
N VAL A 156 30.23 28.64 -7.47
CA VAL A 156 31.33 28.00 -6.70
C VAL A 156 30.90 26.72 -5.98
N LEU A 157 29.64 26.59 -5.56
CA LEU A 157 29.18 25.46 -4.74
C LEU A 157 28.63 24.29 -5.57
N LEU A 158 28.12 24.58 -6.77
CA LEU A 158 27.42 23.60 -7.61
C LEU A 158 28.09 23.27 -8.97
N PRO A 159 29.43 23.33 -9.15
CA PRO A 159 30.02 23.07 -10.47
C PRO A 159 29.75 21.63 -10.97
N ALA A 160 29.54 20.66 -10.06
CA ALA A 160 29.26 19.28 -10.42
C ALA A 160 27.80 19.03 -10.88
N ILE A 161 26.81 19.73 -10.30
CA ILE A 161 25.38 19.54 -10.64
C ILE A 161 25.02 20.36 -11.88
N VAL A 162 25.54 21.58 -12.00
CA VAL A 162 25.28 22.49 -13.14
C VAL A 162 25.84 21.92 -14.44
N LYS A 163 27.04 21.32 -14.40
CA LYS A 163 27.69 20.72 -15.57
C LYS A 163 26.99 19.46 -16.09
N TYR A 164 26.23 18.75 -15.25
CA TYR A 164 25.53 17.52 -15.64
C TYR A 164 24.08 17.77 -16.09
N VAL A 165 23.46 18.88 -15.65
CA VAL A 165 22.02 19.12 -15.83
C VAL A 165 21.68 20.12 -16.93
N SER A 166 22.58 21.02 -17.35
CA SER A 166 22.23 21.97 -18.41
C SER A 166 23.40 22.49 -19.25
N ASN A 167 23.21 22.46 -20.57
CA ASN A 167 24.05 23.15 -21.56
C ASN A 167 23.66 24.65 -21.72
N ASN A 168 22.72 25.14 -20.90
CA ASN A 168 22.24 26.51 -20.92
C ASN A 168 22.73 27.30 -19.70
N LYS A 169 22.95 28.60 -19.91
CA LYS A 169 23.39 29.56 -18.88
C LYS A 169 22.36 29.62 -17.74
N ILE A 170 22.71 29.02 -16.61
CA ILE A 170 21.96 29.16 -15.36
C ILE A 170 22.54 30.39 -14.64
N ASP A 171 21.73 31.42 -14.43
CA ASP A 171 22.09 32.57 -13.58
C ASP A 171 22.01 32.12 -12.11
N LEU A 172 23.17 31.89 -11.51
CA LEU A 172 23.32 31.36 -10.15
C LEU A 172 23.44 32.48 -9.09
N THR A 173 23.11 33.72 -9.44
CA THR A 173 23.22 34.88 -8.55
C THR A 173 21.98 35.05 -7.65
N PHE A 174 22.17 34.84 -6.35
CA PHE A 174 21.20 35.02 -5.27
C PHE A 174 21.26 36.45 -4.73
N CYS A 175 20.34 37.32 -5.14
CA CYS A 175 20.19 38.64 -4.51
C CYS A 175 19.13 38.64 -3.39
N LYS A 176 19.20 39.68 -2.53
CA LYS A 176 18.41 39.86 -1.30
C LYS A 176 16.91 39.60 -1.47
N ASP A 177 16.33 39.99 -2.60
CA ASP A 177 14.90 39.84 -2.88
C ASP A 177 14.46 38.38 -3.09
N LYS A 178 15.38 37.48 -3.49
CA LYS A 178 15.13 36.03 -3.60
C LYS A 178 15.46 35.26 -2.31
N LYS A 179 16.16 35.89 -1.36
CA LYS A 179 16.54 35.30 -0.06
C LYS A 179 15.30 35.07 0.80
N ASP A 180 14.34 35.99 0.79
CA ASP A 180 13.13 35.89 1.61
C ASP A 180 12.23 34.72 1.20
N ALA A 181 12.10 34.43 -0.10
CA ALA A 181 11.28 33.30 -0.59
C ALA A 181 11.84 31.91 -0.22
N ILE A 182 13.15 31.79 0.04
CA ILE A 182 13.84 30.53 0.33
C ILE A 182 14.15 30.38 1.82
N CYS A 183 14.50 31.48 2.49
CA CYS A 183 14.82 31.51 3.92
C CYS A 183 13.59 31.74 4.82
N GLN A 184 12.41 32.11 4.28
CA GLN A 184 11.19 32.16 5.09
C GLN A 184 10.74 30.75 5.47
N ARG A 185 10.73 30.52 6.79
CA ARG A 185 10.29 29.28 7.46
C ARG A 185 8.89 28.81 7.04
N GLU A 186 8.06 29.74 6.56
CA GLU A 186 6.68 29.51 6.13
C GLU A 186 6.57 28.59 4.90
N HIS A 187 7.61 28.53 4.06
CA HIS A 187 7.65 27.66 2.88
C HIS A 187 8.34 26.31 3.10
N ASN A 188 8.74 25.98 4.34
CA ASN A 188 9.44 24.73 4.63
C ASN A 188 8.54 23.50 4.40
N GLN A 189 8.86 22.70 3.38
CA GLN A 189 8.12 21.47 3.06
C GLN A 189 8.63 20.24 3.85
N ALA A 190 9.57 20.41 4.78
CA ALA A 190 10.13 19.31 5.57
C ALA A 190 9.04 18.53 6.33
N LEU A 191 8.10 19.25 6.95
CA LEU A 191 6.98 18.64 7.65
C LEU A 191 6.04 17.91 6.68
N VAL A 192 5.85 18.45 5.47
CA VAL A 192 5.01 17.83 4.43
C VAL A 192 5.61 16.49 4.01
N PHE A 193 6.93 16.44 3.74
CA PHE A 193 7.62 15.18 3.42
C PHE A 193 7.63 14.19 4.59
N LEU A 194 7.85 14.65 5.82
CA LEU A 194 7.84 13.78 7.01
C LEU A 194 6.46 13.13 7.20
N VAL A 195 5.39 13.93 7.17
CA VAL A 195 4.02 13.44 7.34
C VAL A 195 3.62 12.56 6.16
N ALA A 196 4.07 12.86 4.94
CA ALA A 196 3.86 11.99 3.78
C ALA A 196 4.43 10.59 4.04
N VAL A 197 5.70 10.48 4.46
CA VAL A 197 6.33 9.18 4.77
C VAL A 197 5.54 8.41 5.83
N VAL A 198 5.12 9.08 6.92
CA VAL A 198 4.28 8.45 7.96
C VAL A 198 2.97 7.92 7.39
N CYS A 199 2.27 8.71 6.55
CA CYS A 199 1.04 8.27 5.89
C CYS A 199 1.29 7.06 4.95
N GLY A 200 2.43 7.03 4.28
CA GLY A 200 2.85 5.90 3.45
C GLY A 200 3.06 4.62 4.26
N PHE A 201 3.67 4.72 5.46
CA PHE A 201 3.76 3.58 6.38
C PHE A 201 2.38 3.11 6.86
N VAL A 202 1.47 4.02 7.19
CA VAL A 202 0.09 3.67 7.57
C VAL A 202 -0.62 2.90 6.45
N ALA A 203 -0.47 3.35 5.20
CA ALA A 203 -1.04 2.66 4.04
C ALA A 203 -0.47 1.24 3.86
N LEU A 204 0.86 1.11 3.96
CA LEU A 204 1.58 -0.15 3.86
C LEU A 204 1.17 -1.14 4.97
N ILE A 205 1.06 -0.67 6.21
CA ILE A 205 0.60 -1.49 7.34
C ILE A 205 -0.81 -2.03 7.07
N GLY A 206 -1.72 -1.20 6.56
CA GLY A 206 -3.07 -1.64 6.18
C GLY A 206 -3.05 -2.73 5.11
N LEU A 207 -2.20 -2.59 4.08
CA LEU A 207 -2.03 -3.60 3.03
C LEU A 207 -1.46 -4.92 3.56
N ILE A 208 -0.50 -4.87 4.48
CA ILE A 208 0.05 -6.05 5.15
C ILE A 208 -1.04 -6.75 5.98
N HIS A 209 -1.92 -6.00 6.65
CA HIS A 209 -3.05 -6.59 7.38
C HIS A 209 -4.02 -7.33 6.44
N PHE A 210 -4.31 -6.79 5.25
CA PHE A 210 -5.09 -7.52 4.25
C PHE A 210 -4.43 -8.82 3.84
N LEU A 211 -3.11 -8.80 3.59
CA LEU A 211 -2.35 -9.98 3.22
C LEU A 211 -2.34 -11.05 4.34
N MET A 212 -2.24 -10.62 5.60
CA MET A 212 -2.38 -11.51 6.76
C MET A 212 -3.77 -12.14 6.81
N CYS A 213 -4.83 -11.36 6.59
CA CYS A 213 -6.21 -11.89 6.55
C CYS A 213 -6.39 -12.90 5.42
N PHE A 214 -5.90 -12.60 4.22
CA PHE A 214 -6.02 -13.50 3.07
C PHE A 214 -5.23 -14.78 3.24
N SER A 215 -4.02 -14.71 3.78
CA SER A 215 -3.21 -15.90 4.03
C SER A 215 -3.84 -16.81 5.09
N ALA A 216 -4.41 -16.25 6.17
CA ALA A 216 -5.17 -17.01 7.17
C ALA A 216 -6.40 -17.68 6.56
N ASN A 217 -7.21 -16.93 5.80
CA ASN A 217 -8.41 -17.47 5.14
C ASN A 217 -8.06 -18.53 4.08
N LEU A 218 -6.97 -18.34 3.34
CA LEU A 218 -6.47 -19.31 2.37
C LEU A 218 -5.99 -20.59 3.06
N ALA A 219 -5.26 -20.49 4.18
CA ALA A 219 -4.83 -21.62 4.97
C ALA A 219 -6.04 -22.41 5.52
N ARG A 220 -7.03 -21.71 6.08
CA ARG A 220 -8.27 -22.34 6.58
C ARG A 220 -9.01 -23.11 5.49
N MET A 221 -9.18 -22.52 4.31
CA MET A 221 -9.82 -23.21 3.18
C MET A 221 -9.04 -24.45 2.70
N ARG A 222 -7.69 -24.40 2.71
CA ARG A 222 -6.87 -25.57 2.35
C ARG A 222 -7.06 -26.70 3.35
N LEU A 223 -7.12 -26.38 4.65
CA LEU A 223 -7.37 -27.36 5.71
C LEU A 223 -8.76 -28.00 5.56
N LEU A 224 -9.81 -27.20 5.36
CA LEU A 224 -11.18 -27.70 5.15
C LEU A 224 -11.30 -28.60 3.91
N ARG A 225 -10.59 -28.31 2.83
CA ARG A 225 -10.54 -29.21 1.67
C ARG A 225 -9.79 -30.50 1.94
N LYS A 226 -8.70 -30.45 2.72
CA LYS A 226 -7.93 -31.65 3.07
C LYS A 226 -8.76 -32.56 3.99
N ALA A 227 -9.50 -31.99 4.95
CA ALA A 227 -10.42 -32.72 5.81
C ALA A 227 -11.52 -33.41 4.99
N ARG A 228 -12.24 -32.67 4.13
CA ARG A 228 -13.26 -33.25 3.24
C ARG A 228 -12.72 -34.35 2.32
N LYS A 229 -11.53 -34.16 1.73
CA LYS A 229 -10.90 -35.22 0.93
C LYS A 229 -10.57 -36.46 1.76
N GLY A 230 -10.11 -36.29 3.00
CA GLY A 230 -9.88 -37.40 3.93
C GLY A 230 -11.15 -38.17 4.29
N GLU A 231 -12.24 -37.46 4.59
CA GLU A 231 -13.56 -38.06 4.85
C GLU A 231 -14.10 -38.81 3.63
N HIS A 232 -13.97 -38.25 2.43
CA HIS A 232 -14.34 -38.94 1.19
C HIS A 232 -13.55 -40.24 0.97
N ILE A 233 -12.24 -40.24 1.30
CA ILE A 233 -11.42 -41.45 1.19
C ILE A 233 -11.86 -42.48 2.25
N ALA A 234 -12.12 -42.06 3.49
CA ALA A 234 -12.59 -42.95 4.55
C ALA A 234 -13.97 -43.57 4.24
N MET A 235 -14.90 -42.78 3.69
CA MET A 235 -16.22 -43.27 3.26
C MET A 235 -16.10 -44.29 2.12
N ASN A 236 -15.27 -44.02 1.11
CA ASN A 236 -15.06 -44.97 0.02
C ASN A 236 -14.42 -46.28 0.50
N HIS A 237 -13.49 -46.23 1.46
CA HIS A 237 -12.88 -47.44 2.01
C HIS A 237 -13.87 -48.27 2.85
N GLY A 238 -14.69 -47.62 3.68
CA GLY A 238 -15.72 -48.31 4.47
C GLY A 238 -16.81 -48.99 3.63
N THR A 239 -17.15 -48.44 2.47
CA THR A 239 -18.11 -49.06 1.54
C THR A 239 -17.55 -50.30 0.82
N VAL A 240 -16.23 -50.39 0.61
CA VAL A 240 -15.61 -51.56 -0.04
C VAL A 240 -15.55 -52.74 0.93
N ASP A 241 -15.28 -52.51 2.21
CA ASP A 241 -15.22 -53.57 3.22
C ASP A 241 -16.61 -54.10 3.63
N SER A 242 -17.67 -53.31 3.45
CA SER A 242 -19.05 -53.73 3.77
C SER A 242 -19.62 -54.68 2.70
N ASN A 243 -19.25 -54.49 1.42
CA ASN A 243 -19.74 -55.32 0.32
C ASN A 243 -19.02 -56.67 0.20
N SER A 244 -17.81 -56.80 0.74
CA SER A 244 -17.09 -58.08 0.80
C SER A 244 -17.58 -58.99 1.92
N PHE A 245 -18.20 -58.44 2.97
CA PHE A 245 -18.75 -59.22 4.08
C PHE A 245 -20.15 -59.81 3.80
N ILE A 246 -20.92 -59.20 2.88
CA ILE A 246 -22.27 -59.70 2.55
C ILE A 246 -22.23 -60.89 1.56
N MET A 247 -21.17 -61.03 0.77
CA MET A 247 -21.06 -62.14 -0.20
C MET A 247 -20.54 -63.46 0.38
N THR A 248 -20.01 -63.49 1.60
CA THR A 248 -19.46 -64.72 2.21
C THR A 248 -20.46 -65.50 3.07
N ASN A 249 -21.70 -65.03 3.19
CA ASN A 249 -22.71 -65.65 4.07
C ASN A 249 -24.01 -66.09 3.37
N MET A 250 -24.03 -66.14 2.02
CA MET A 250 -25.17 -66.67 1.25
C MET A 250 -24.96 -68.10 0.72
N ASP A 251 -23.88 -68.77 1.12
CA ASP A 251 -23.50 -70.09 0.59
C ASP A 251 -23.57 -71.22 1.65
N LYS A 252 -24.60 -71.18 2.50
CA LYS A 252 -24.98 -72.32 3.37
C LYS A 252 -26.48 -72.47 3.49
#